data_AF-X1C932-F1
#
_entry.id   AF-X1C932-F1
#
_cell.length_a   1.000
_cell.length_b   1.000
_cell.length_c   1.000
_cell.angle_alpha   90.00
_cell.angle_beta   90.00
_cell.angle_gamma   90.00
#
_symmetry.space_group_name_H-M   'P 1'
#
loop_
_entity.id
_entity.type
_entity.pdbx_description
1 polymer ?
#
loop_
_entity_poly.entity_id
_entity_poly.type
_entity_poly.pdbx_seq_one_letter_code
_entity_poly.pdbx_strand_id
1 'polypeptide(L)'
;MLSKIFLLRRKDSHDLNNLDIYSYPEDIDKKENNEIALKIIHGHDHGSLIEPCGEKTEIQKNLYRENYYTNPFVISSPISQIIGDQNIFTVCVNSEMLIGLIFEKEDNPLDYKEIFEDLSNELLNTEKSCSFKDEIEIENFLITLFIDIKRFGDETLEKAPDASFQPSGLFTKVFLFGIDDVGKTSLTRRIKTGQYSDNFFTPSKRFNIEYIQREDGFLSIWDSPGQSTFRERW
;
A
#
# COMPACT_ATOMS: atom_id res chain seq x y z
N MET A 1 -9.29 -7.59 -5.24
CA MET A 1 -9.30 -6.12 -5.39
C MET A 1 -9.56 -5.38 -4.06
N LEU A 2 -9.11 -4.12 -3.91
CA LEU A 2 -9.53 -3.23 -2.81
C LEU A 2 -11.05 -3.05 -2.85
N SER A 3 -11.73 -3.45 -1.77
CA SER A 3 -13.19 -3.47 -1.68
C SER A 3 -13.77 -2.28 -0.94
N LYS A 4 -13.20 -1.92 0.22
CA LYS A 4 -13.71 -0.86 1.12
C LYS A 4 -12.57 -0.13 1.82
N ILE A 5 -12.86 1.11 2.23
CA ILE A 5 -12.06 1.87 3.19
C ILE A 5 -12.92 2.25 4.38
N PHE A 6 -12.33 2.37 5.57
CA PHE A 6 -12.99 2.88 6.76
C PHE A 6 -12.08 3.78 7.59
N LEU A 7 -12.70 4.66 8.39
CA LEU A 7 -12.08 5.41 9.47
C LEU A 7 -12.79 5.06 10.77
N LEU A 8 -12.00 4.72 11.79
CA LEU A 8 -12.41 4.60 13.18
C LEU A 8 -11.82 5.79 13.95
N ARG A 9 -12.68 6.73 14.36
CA ARG A 9 -12.24 8.01 14.95
C ARG A 9 -11.72 7.90 16.38
N ARG A 10 -12.11 6.85 17.13
CA ARG A 10 -11.70 6.65 18.52
C ARG A 10 -11.28 5.21 18.74
N LYS A 11 -10.03 5.04 19.13
CA LYS A 11 -9.42 3.75 19.46
C LYS A 11 -9.70 3.28 20.91
N ASP A 12 -10.20 4.15 21.78
CA ASP A 12 -10.48 3.80 23.17
C ASP A 12 -11.63 2.78 23.30
N SER A 13 -11.25 1.53 23.57
CA SER A 13 -12.14 0.36 23.74
C SER A 13 -13.20 0.49 24.85
N HIS A 14 -13.15 1.54 25.67
CA HIS A 14 -14.05 1.75 26.80
C HIS A 14 -15.38 2.42 26.42
N ASP A 15 -15.48 3.07 25.25
CA ASP A 15 -16.68 3.82 24.83
C ASP A 15 -17.32 3.22 23.57
N LEU A 16 -17.56 1.90 23.60
CA LEU A 16 -18.12 1.09 22.50
C LEU A 16 -19.53 1.49 22.06
N ASN A 17 -20.21 2.36 22.82
CA ASN A 17 -21.54 2.85 22.48
C ASN A 17 -21.50 3.99 21.45
N ASN A 18 -20.32 4.62 21.23
CA ASN A 18 -20.12 5.75 20.33
C ASN A 18 -18.88 5.54 19.44
N LEU A 19 -18.81 4.40 18.75
CA LEU A 19 -17.81 4.22 17.69
C LEU A 19 -18.27 4.99 16.44
N ASP A 20 -17.63 6.12 16.18
CA ASP A 20 -17.77 6.86 14.92
C ASP A 20 -16.97 6.11 13.84
N ILE A 21 -17.65 5.20 13.15
CA ILE A 21 -17.14 4.47 11.99
C ILE A 21 -17.67 5.15 10.73
N TYR A 22 -16.75 5.60 9.89
CA TYR A 22 -17.03 6.11 8.55
C TYR A 22 -16.49 5.11 7.53
N SER A 23 -17.19 4.89 6.43
CA SER A 23 -16.77 3.90 5.44
C SER A 23 -17.23 4.26 4.04
N TYR A 24 -16.53 3.70 3.05
CA TYR A 24 -16.83 3.89 1.64
C TYR A 24 -16.46 2.60 0.86
N PRO A 25 -17.21 2.20 -0.20
CA PRO A 25 -18.40 2.85 -0.78
C PRO A 25 -19.73 2.55 -0.05
N GLU A 26 -19.75 1.55 0.82
CA GLU A 26 -20.94 1.16 1.58
C GLU A 26 -20.73 1.43 3.07
N ASP A 27 -21.79 1.84 3.75
CA ASP A 27 -21.81 1.94 5.21
C ASP A 27 -21.61 0.55 5.84
N ILE A 28 -20.72 0.46 6.84
CA ILE A 28 -20.60 -0.75 7.64
C ILE A 28 -21.74 -0.76 8.69
N ASP A 29 -22.52 -1.83 8.78
CA ASP A 29 -23.74 -1.93 9.60
C ASP A 29 -23.49 -1.92 11.13
N LYS A 30 -23.89 -0.85 11.83
CA LYS A 30 -23.46 -0.48 13.20
C LYS A 30 -23.60 -1.54 14.32
N LYS A 31 -24.43 -2.58 14.18
CA LYS A 31 -24.70 -3.57 15.25
C LYS A 31 -23.78 -4.79 15.27
N GLU A 32 -23.35 -5.32 14.12
CA GLU A 32 -22.36 -6.40 14.04
C GLU A 32 -20.92 -5.86 14.20
N ASN A 33 -20.75 -4.55 14.04
CA ASN A 33 -19.45 -3.89 13.93
C ASN A 33 -18.68 -3.71 15.23
N ASN A 34 -19.34 -3.66 16.39
CA ASN A 34 -18.62 -3.41 17.64
C ASN A 34 -17.63 -4.55 17.94
N GLU A 35 -17.97 -5.80 17.63
CA GLU A 35 -17.05 -6.92 17.79
C GLU A 35 -15.90 -6.89 16.77
N ILE A 36 -16.18 -6.50 15.52
CA ILE A 36 -15.16 -6.40 14.47
C ILE A 36 -14.21 -5.24 14.75
N ALA A 37 -14.74 -4.06 15.09
CA ALA A 37 -13.96 -2.87 15.47
C ALA A 37 -13.05 -3.15 16.66
N LEU A 38 -13.54 -3.86 17.69
CA LEU A 38 -12.71 -4.30 18.82
C LEU A 38 -11.59 -5.24 18.39
N LYS A 39 -11.87 -6.20 17.51
CA LYS A 39 -10.84 -7.10 16.98
C LYS A 39 -9.80 -6.34 16.15
N ILE A 40 -10.21 -5.32 15.39
CA ILE A 40 -9.29 -4.45 14.62
C ILE A 40 -8.40 -3.66 15.56
N ILE A 41 -8.97 -3.01 16.58
CA ILE A 41 -8.21 -2.24 17.59
C ILE A 41 -7.21 -3.15 18.29
N HIS A 42 -7.68 -4.29 18.81
CA HIS A 42 -6.85 -5.26 19.51
C HIS A 42 -5.75 -5.83 18.59
N GLY A 43 -6.08 -6.20 17.36
CA GLY A 43 -5.11 -6.71 16.39
C GLY A 43 -4.08 -5.66 15.97
N HIS A 44 -4.46 -4.38 15.94
CA HIS A 44 -3.52 -3.29 15.68
C HIS A 44 -2.58 -3.06 16.86
N ASP A 45 -3.08 -3.15 18.09
CA ASP A 45 -2.28 -2.93 19.30
C ASP A 45 -1.38 -4.10 19.67
N HIS A 46 -1.82 -5.33 19.38
CA HIS A 46 -1.14 -6.56 19.79
C HIS A 46 -0.57 -7.38 18.63
N GLY A 47 -0.81 -7.01 17.37
CA GLY A 47 -0.30 -7.68 16.16
C GLY A 47 1.21 -7.55 15.95
N SER A 48 1.92 -6.83 16.82
CA SER A 48 3.38 -6.64 16.86
C SER A 48 4.16 -7.86 17.38
N LEU A 49 3.64 -9.08 17.23
CA LEU A 49 4.30 -10.34 17.62
C LEU A 49 5.20 -10.96 16.52
N ILE A 50 5.50 -10.22 15.45
CA ILE A 50 6.58 -10.56 14.51
C ILE A 50 7.68 -9.50 14.66
N GLU A 51 8.65 -9.86 15.52
CA GLU A 51 9.95 -9.24 15.87
C GLU A 51 9.99 -7.80 16.46
N PRO A 52 10.58 -7.64 17.68
CA PRO A 52 10.93 -6.34 18.21
C PRO A 52 12.26 -5.88 17.61
N CYS A 53 12.22 -5.15 16.50
CA CYS A 53 13.38 -4.35 16.11
C CYS A 53 13.35 -3.07 16.96
N GLY A 54 14.00 -3.14 18.12
CA GLY A 54 14.15 -2.00 18.98
C GLY A 54 14.95 -0.91 18.29
N GLU A 55 14.40 0.29 18.26
CA GLU A 55 15.15 1.49 18.58
C GLU A 55 14.17 2.51 19.14
N LYS A 56 14.34 2.81 20.44
CA LYS A 56 13.74 3.95 21.09
C LYS A 56 14.32 5.19 20.41
N THR A 57 13.60 5.80 19.48
CA THR A 57 14.04 7.08 18.94
C THR A 57 13.80 8.15 20.01
N GLU A 58 14.89 8.49 20.68
CA GLU A 58 14.97 9.60 21.61
C GLU A 58 14.45 10.89 20.98
N ILE A 59 13.69 11.59 21.80
CA ILE A 59 13.25 12.97 21.64
C ILE A 59 14.46 13.85 21.31
N GLN A 60 14.63 14.24 20.05
CA GLN A 60 15.43 15.41 19.71
C GLN A 60 14.51 16.64 19.66
N LYS A 61 14.48 17.31 20.81
CA LYS A 61 14.18 18.74 20.92
C LYS A 61 15.16 19.53 20.04
N ASN A 62 14.65 20.66 19.54
CA ASN A 62 15.35 21.84 19.00
C ASN A 62 15.50 21.85 17.46
N LEU A 63 15.17 22.91 16.70
CA LEU A 63 15.09 24.34 17.03
C LEU A 63 14.40 25.12 15.86
N TYR A 64 13.55 26.08 16.19
CA TYR A 64 13.00 27.22 15.40
C TYR A 64 12.42 27.01 13.98
N ARG A 65 11.09 27.10 13.89
CA ARG A 65 10.42 28.10 13.05
C ARG A 65 9.02 28.37 13.60
N GLU A 66 8.82 29.60 14.06
CA GLU A 66 7.48 30.17 14.26
C GLU A 66 6.76 30.15 12.90
N ASN A 67 5.64 29.43 12.82
CA ASN A 67 4.52 29.72 11.94
C ASN A 67 3.32 28.92 12.45
N TYR A 68 2.20 29.61 12.69
CA TYR A 68 0.94 29.03 13.09
C TYR A 68 0.39 28.12 11.98
N TYR A 69 0.69 26.82 12.00
CA TYR A 69 -0.05 25.79 11.27
C TYR A 69 -0.11 24.54 12.14
N THR A 70 -1.26 23.88 12.12
CA THR A 70 -1.60 22.67 12.88
C THR A 70 -0.45 21.67 12.92
N ASN A 71 -0.17 21.09 14.10
CA ASN A 71 0.82 20.02 14.24
C ASN A 71 0.54 18.93 13.20
N PRO A 72 1.56 18.46 12.45
CA PRO A 72 1.37 17.43 11.44
C PRO A 72 0.83 16.14 12.09
N PHE A 73 -0.07 15.47 11.40
CA PHE A 73 -0.55 14.15 11.76
C PHE A 73 0.61 13.15 11.72
N VAL A 74 0.76 12.39 12.81
CA VAL A 74 1.72 11.29 12.92
C VAL A 74 1.02 10.02 12.47
N ILE A 75 1.51 9.42 11.38
CA ILE A 75 0.93 8.20 10.80
C ILE A 75 1.87 7.02 11.07
N SER A 76 1.35 5.94 11.63
CA SER A 76 2.12 4.71 11.86
C SER A 76 2.26 3.88 10.58
N SER A 77 3.22 2.95 10.56
CA SER A 77 3.30 1.99 9.46
C SER A 77 2.05 1.08 9.44
N PRO A 78 1.53 0.70 8.26
CA PRO A 78 0.37 -0.16 8.13
C PRO A 78 0.60 -1.56 8.72
N ILE A 79 -0.46 -2.11 9.29
CA ILE A 79 -0.51 -3.46 9.87
C ILE A 79 -1.56 -4.28 9.13
N SER A 80 -1.15 -5.45 8.63
CA SER A 80 -2.04 -6.43 7.99
C SER A 80 -2.62 -7.38 9.02
N GLN A 81 -3.93 -7.62 8.93
CA GLN A 81 -4.71 -8.42 9.86
C GLN A 81 -5.79 -9.19 9.11
N ILE A 82 -5.99 -10.45 9.46
CA ILE A 82 -7.13 -11.24 8.98
C ILE A 82 -8.10 -11.38 10.14
N ILE A 83 -9.30 -10.80 9.99
CA ILE A 83 -10.33 -10.81 11.03
C ILE A 83 -11.59 -11.47 10.49
N GLY A 84 -11.90 -12.66 11.03
CA GLY A 84 -12.94 -13.51 10.45
C GLY A 84 -12.53 -13.92 9.05
N ASP A 85 -13.24 -13.42 8.05
CA ASP A 85 -12.96 -13.68 6.65
C ASP A 85 -12.57 -12.42 5.85
N GLN A 86 -12.32 -11.31 6.56
CA GLN A 86 -11.90 -10.04 5.99
C GLN A 86 -10.38 -9.88 6.05
N ASN A 87 -9.80 -9.42 4.94
CA ASN A 87 -8.39 -9.10 4.81
C ASN A 87 -8.20 -7.59 5.00
N ILE A 88 -7.68 -7.18 6.15
CA ILE A 88 -7.73 -5.80 6.62
C ILE A 88 -6.31 -5.24 6.75
N PHE A 89 -6.11 -4.01 6.29
CA PHE A 89 -4.84 -3.31 6.36
C PHE A 89 -5.03 -1.94 6.99
N THR A 90 -4.38 -1.68 8.11
CA THR A 90 -4.71 -0.54 8.99
C THR A 90 -3.51 0.32 9.30
N VAL A 91 -3.69 1.64 9.27
CA VAL A 91 -2.73 2.62 9.80
C VAL A 91 -3.35 3.35 10.98
N CYS A 92 -2.50 3.76 11.92
CA CYS A 92 -2.91 4.58 13.04
C CYS A 92 -2.48 6.02 12.83
N VAL A 93 -3.40 6.95 13.06
CA VAL A 93 -3.19 8.38 12.94
C VAL A 93 -3.26 9.00 14.34
N ASN A 94 -2.21 9.71 14.74
CA ASN A 94 -2.03 10.34 16.05
C ASN A 94 -2.21 9.39 17.26
N SER A 95 -2.06 8.07 17.06
CA SER A 95 -2.36 7.04 18.08
C SER A 95 -3.83 6.96 18.53
N GLU A 96 -4.73 7.73 17.90
CA GLU A 96 -6.13 7.88 18.33
C GLU A 96 -7.13 7.34 17.29
N MET A 97 -6.79 7.46 16.01
CA MET A 97 -7.65 7.09 14.89
C MET A 97 -7.05 5.92 14.11
N LEU A 98 -7.89 5.07 13.53
CA LEU A 98 -7.46 4.03 12.60
C LEU A 98 -8.10 4.28 11.23
N ILE A 99 -7.28 4.30 10.18
CA ILE A 99 -7.75 4.21 8.80
C ILE A 99 -7.47 2.79 8.34
N GLY A 100 -8.46 2.12 7.77
CA GLY A 100 -8.34 0.74 7.33
C GLY A 100 -8.83 0.52 5.91
N LEU A 101 -8.11 -0.32 5.18
CA LEU A 101 -8.46 -0.85 3.88
C LEU A 101 -8.94 -2.29 4.06
N ILE A 102 -9.99 -2.67 3.33
CA ILE A 102 -10.50 -4.04 3.28
C ILE A 102 -10.33 -4.56 1.86
N PHE A 103 -9.60 -5.64 1.72
CA PHE A 103 -9.32 -6.31 0.46
C PHE A 103 -10.17 -7.57 0.30
N GLU A 104 -10.35 -7.98 -0.95
CA GLU A 104 -10.80 -9.32 -1.25
C GLU A 104 -9.72 -10.35 -0.85
N LYS A 105 -10.14 -11.59 -0.56
CA LYS A 105 -9.30 -12.62 0.08
C LYS A 105 -8.01 -12.99 -0.68
N GLU A 106 -7.97 -12.70 -1.97
CA GLU A 106 -6.87 -13.11 -2.85
C GLU A 106 -5.76 -12.05 -2.97
N ASP A 107 -6.02 -10.80 -2.56
CA ASP A 107 -5.00 -9.74 -2.65
C ASP A 107 -4.04 -9.79 -1.47
N ASN A 108 -2.79 -9.39 -1.73
CA ASN A 108 -1.80 -9.15 -0.70
C ASN A 108 -1.79 -7.66 -0.29
N PRO A 109 -2.23 -7.29 0.94
CA PRO A 109 -2.27 -5.89 1.36
C PRO A 109 -0.91 -5.22 1.42
N LEU A 110 0.18 -5.99 1.57
CA LEU A 110 1.53 -5.45 1.65
C LEU A 110 1.98 -4.81 0.34
N ASP A 111 1.39 -5.18 -0.79
CA ASP A 111 1.67 -4.56 -2.10
C ASP A 111 1.23 -3.09 -2.14
N TYR A 112 0.27 -2.73 -1.27
CA TYR A 112 -0.25 -1.38 -1.11
C TYR A 112 0.43 -0.57 0.00
N LYS A 113 1.45 -1.12 0.68
CA LYS A 113 2.08 -0.48 1.85
C LYS A 113 2.57 0.93 1.56
N GLU A 114 3.47 1.07 0.58
CA GLU A 114 4.10 2.36 0.27
C GLU A 114 3.07 3.39 -0.21
N ILE A 115 2.16 3.00 -1.13
CA ILE A 115 1.15 3.93 -1.64
C ILE A 115 0.16 4.37 -0.56
N PHE A 116 -0.18 3.47 0.38
CA PHE A 116 -1.09 3.79 1.47
C PHE A 116 -0.45 4.75 2.48
N GLU A 117 0.82 4.54 2.82
CA GLU A 117 1.60 5.46 3.67
C GLU A 117 1.77 6.83 3.00
N ASP A 118 2.17 6.86 1.73
CA ASP A 118 2.46 8.09 0.99
C ASP A 118 1.20 8.94 0.81
N LEU A 119 0.10 8.36 0.31
CA LEU A 119 -1.15 9.10 0.09
C LEU A 119 -1.77 9.57 1.41
N SER A 120 -1.72 8.75 2.47
CA SER A 120 -2.23 9.17 3.78
C SER A 120 -1.44 10.36 4.32
N ASN A 121 -0.11 10.37 4.17
CA ASN A 121 0.71 11.51 4.56
C ASN A 121 0.46 12.74 3.70
N GLU A 122 0.35 12.58 2.38
CA GLU A 122 0.08 13.68 1.46
C GLU A 122 -1.27 14.35 1.76
N LEU A 123 -2.33 13.56 1.92
CA LEU A 123 -3.67 14.09 2.15
C LEU A 123 -3.84 14.71 3.55
N LEU A 124 -3.11 14.23 4.57
CA LEU A 124 -3.25 14.72 5.94
C LEU A 124 -2.25 15.83 6.31
N ASN A 125 -1.08 15.89 5.68
CA ASN A 125 0.00 16.79 6.09
C ASN A 125 0.31 17.90 5.07
N THR A 126 -0.54 18.11 4.06
CA THR A 126 -0.43 19.23 3.10
C THR A 126 -1.40 20.38 3.42
N GLU A 127 -1.34 21.49 2.68
CA GLU A 127 -2.05 22.76 2.96
C GLU A 127 -3.59 22.66 3.06
N LYS A 128 -4.20 21.54 2.63
CA LYS A 128 -5.63 21.23 2.78
C LYS A 128 -5.85 19.93 3.58
N SER A 129 -5.28 19.87 4.78
CA SER A 129 -5.39 18.71 5.68
C SER A 129 -6.83 18.49 6.15
N CYS A 130 -7.30 17.24 6.11
CA CYS A 130 -8.55 16.83 6.74
C CYS A 130 -8.48 17.09 8.27
N SER A 131 -9.40 17.90 8.80
CA SER A 131 -9.46 18.20 10.23
C SER A 131 -10.14 17.11 11.06
N PHE A 132 -10.77 16.12 10.42
CA PHE A 132 -11.59 15.06 11.02
C PHE A 132 -12.68 15.60 11.97
N LYS A 133 -13.17 16.82 11.75
CA LYS A 133 -14.25 17.44 12.54
C LYS A 133 -15.59 17.39 11.84
N ASP A 134 -15.58 17.48 10.53
CA ASP A 134 -16.77 17.53 9.68
C ASP A 134 -16.95 16.21 8.93
N GLU A 135 -18.17 15.68 8.91
CA GLU A 135 -18.46 14.38 8.29
C GLU A 135 -18.21 14.42 6.77
N ILE A 136 -18.56 15.53 6.12
CA ILE A 136 -18.35 15.72 4.68
C ILE A 136 -16.84 15.75 4.36
N GLU A 137 -16.04 16.38 5.22
CA GLU A 137 -14.58 16.39 5.08
C GLU A 137 -13.98 14.98 5.23
N ILE A 138 -14.49 14.19 6.18
CA ILE A 138 -14.07 12.80 6.39
C ILE A 138 -14.45 11.91 5.20
N GLU A 139 -15.68 12.03 4.70
CA GLU A 139 -16.15 11.30 3.53
C GLU A 139 -15.31 11.63 2.30
N ASN A 140 -15.08 12.93 2.02
CA ASN A 140 -14.25 13.35 0.90
C ASN A 140 -12.82 12.79 1.00
N PHE A 141 -12.23 12.84 2.20
CA PHE A 141 -10.92 12.25 2.45
C PHE A 141 -10.90 10.75 2.14
N LEU A 142 -11.87 9.98 2.65
CA LEU A 142 -11.96 8.55 2.42
C LEU A 142 -12.19 8.21 0.94
N ILE A 143 -13.05 8.97 0.26
CA ILE A 143 -13.33 8.80 -1.17
C ILE A 143 -12.07 9.04 -1.99
N THR A 144 -11.35 10.14 -1.76
CA THR A 144 -10.12 10.45 -2.47
C THR A 144 -9.07 9.36 -2.27
N LEU A 145 -8.82 8.99 -1.00
CA LEU A 145 -7.85 7.96 -0.67
C LEU A 145 -8.21 6.59 -1.28
N PHE A 146 -9.50 6.22 -1.25
CA PHE A 146 -9.98 4.99 -1.87
C PHE A 146 -9.77 4.97 -3.39
N ILE A 147 -10.16 6.05 -4.09
CA ILE A 147 -10.04 6.13 -5.54
C ILE A 147 -8.58 6.03 -5.97
N ASP A 148 -7.68 6.75 -5.31
CA ASP A 148 -6.27 6.77 -5.68
C ASP A 148 -5.56 5.43 -5.40
N ILE A 149 -5.86 4.78 -4.27
CA ILE A 149 -5.32 3.44 -3.97
C ILE A 149 -5.91 2.39 -4.92
N LYS A 150 -7.21 2.45 -5.21
CA LYS A 150 -7.86 1.54 -6.16
C LYS A 150 -7.24 1.69 -7.55
N ARG A 151 -7.13 2.93 -8.03
CA ARG A 151 -6.48 3.25 -9.30
C ARG A 151 -5.04 2.76 -9.36
N PHE A 152 -4.28 2.87 -8.27
CA PHE A 152 -2.94 2.29 -8.18
C PHE A 152 -2.97 0.76 -8.37
N GLY A 153 -3.90 0.07 -7.71
CA GLY A 153 -4.13 -1.36 -7.89
C GLY A 153 -4.40 -1.71 -9.35
N ASP A 154 -5.39 -1.07 -9.96
CA ASP A 154 -5.81 -1.31 -11.34
C ASP A 154 -4.68 -1.01 -12.35
N GLU A 155 -3.91 0.06 -12.12
CA GLU A 155 -2.88 0.51 -13.06
C GLU A 155 -1.52 -0.18 -12.89
N THR A 156 -1.19 -0.62 -11.68
CA THR A 156 0.18 -1.07 -11.33
C THR A 156 0.21 -2.56 -10.98
N LEU A 157 -0.83 -3.08 -10.33
CA LEU A 157 -0.90 -4.48 -9.90
C LEU A 157 -1.67 -5.32 -10.92
N GLU A 158 -2.82 -4.83 -11.43
CA GLU A 158 -3.64 -5.55 -12.42
C GLU A 158 -3.12 -5.39 -13.88
N LYS A 159 -2.20 -4.46 -14.15
CA LYS A 159 -1.51 -4.38 -15.46
C LYS A 159 -0.35 -5.35 -15.63
N ALA A 160 -0.21 -6.38 -14.79
CA ALA A 160 0.38 -7.62 -15.27
C ALA A 160 -0.67 -8.24 -16.21
N PRO A 161 -0.52 -8.17 -17.54
CA PRO A 161 -1.60 -8.56 -18.44
C PRO A 161 -2.03 -9.98 -18.13
N ASP A 162 -3.33 -10.15 -17.91
CA ASP A 162 -4.09 -11.39 -18.03
C ASP A 162 -3.96 -11.96 -19.44
N ALA A 163 -2.74 -12.32 -19.84
CA ALA A 163 -2.54 -13.33 -20.85
C ALA A 163 -2.86 -14.64 -20.15
N SER A 164 -4.09 -15.13 -20.31
CA SER A 164 -4.53 -16.49 -19.96
C SER A 164 -3.36 -17.48 -19.92
N PHE A 165 -2.78 -17.68 -18.74
CA PHE A 165 -1.60 -18.49 -18.52
C PHE A 165 -2.00 -19.97 -18.57
N GLN A 166 -2.00 -20.55 -19.76
CA GLN A 166 -2.00 -22.00 -19.92
C GLN A 166 -0.66 -22.41 -20.50
N PRO A 167 0.31 -22.86 -19.67
CA PRO A 167 1.62 -23.24 -20.16
C PRO A 167 1.54 -24.54 -20.97
N SER A 168 1.24 -24.43 -22.27
CA SER A 168 1.53 -25.49 -23.23
C SER A 168 2.94 -25.27 -23.78
N GLY A 169 3.95 -25.95 -23.22
CA GLY A 169 5.34 -25.87 -23.70
C GLY A 169 6.37 -25.70 -22.59
N LEU A 170 7.62 -25.39 -22.98
CA LEU A 170 8.74 -25.20 -22.04
C LEU A 170 8.63 -23.86 -21.31
N PHE A 171 8.65 -23.86 -19.98
CA PHE A 171 8.73 -22.64 -19.18
C PHE A 171 10.19 -22.35 -18.81
N THR A 172 10.72 -21.23 -19.29
CA THR A 172 12.10 -20.78 -19.08
C THR A 172 12.13 -19.54 -18.19
N LYS A 173 12.86 -19.63 -17.08
CA LYS A 173 13.07 -18.51 -16.15
C LYS A 173 14.46 -17.91 -16.36
N VAL A 174 14.53 -16.60 -16.60
CA VAL A 174 15.78 -15.86 -16.80
C VAL A 174 15.89 -14.76 -15.74
N PHE A 175 16.99 -14.76 -15.00
CA PHE A 175 17.33 -13.68 -14.08
C PHE A 175 18.26 -12.70 -14.80
N LEU A 176 17.85 -11.44 -14.89
CA LEU A 176 18.58 -10.38 -15.58
C LEU A 176 19.25 -9.47 -14.55
N PHE A 177 20.57 -9.56 -14.49
CA PHE A 177 21.41 -8.76 -13.61
C PHE A 177 22.25 -7.76 -14.39
N GLY A 178 22.62 -6.68 -13.71
CA GLY A 178 23.46 -5.63 -14.27
C GLY A 178 23.37 -4.36 -13.45
N ILE A 179 24.44 -3.58 -13.47
CA ILE A 179 24.50 -2.30 -12.75
C ILE A 179 23.44 -1.32 -13.26
N ASP A 180 23.23 -0.22 -12.54
CA ASP A 180 22.25 0.78 -12.93
C ASP A 180 22.56 1.35 -14.33
N ASP A 181 21.53 1.73 -15.06
CA ASP A 181 21.60 2.37 -16.39
C ASP A 181 22.29 1.57 -17.53
N VAL A 182 22.55 0.27 -17.36
CA VAL A 182 23.08 -0.58 -18.47
C VAL A 182 22.04 -1.04 -19.49
N GLY A 183 20.81 -0.54 -19.40
CA GLY A 183 19.75 -0.84 -20.37
C GLY A 183 19.05 -2.19 -20.18
N LYS A 184 19.04 -2.78 -18.98
CA LYS A 184 18.34 -4.05 -18.67
C LYS A 184 16.85 -3.99 -19.04
N THR A 185 16.16 -2.96 -18.58
CA THR A 185 14.73 -2.78 -18.85
C THR A 185 14.47 -2.53 -20.34
N SER A 186 15.37 -1.81 -21.01
CA SER A 186 15.34 -1.62 -22.48
C SER A 186 15.51 -2.94 -23.24
N LEU A 187 16.40 -3.83 -22.77
CA LEU A 187 16.59 -5.16 -23.33
C LEU A 187 15.33 -6.01 -23.15
N THR A 188 14.78 -6.08 -21.93
CA THR A 188 13.55 -6.83 -21.63
C THR A 188 12.40 -6.40 -22.52
N ARG A 189 12.20 -5.08 -22.70
CA ARG A 189 11.18 -4.55 -23.63
C ARG A 189 11.46 -4.93 -25.07
N ARG A 190 12.71 -4.81 -25.54
CA ARG A 190 13.07 -5.18 -26.91
C ARG A 190 12.76 -6.65 -27.18
N ILE A 191 12.99 -7.52 -26.21
CA ILE A 191 12.65 -8.95 -26.31
C ILE A 191 11.12 -9.14 -26.33
N LYS A 192 10.36 -8.38 -25.53
CA LYS A 192 8.91 -8.50 -25.43
C LYS A 192 8.15 -7.95 -26.64
N THR A 193 8.50 -6.75 -27.11
CA THR A 193 7.70 -6.00 -28.11
C THR A 193 8.40 -5.83 -29.45
N GLY A 194 9.70 -6.13 -29.55
CA GLY A 194 10.50 -5.83 -30.74
C GLY A 194 10.76 -4.34 -30.98
N GLN A 195 10.23 -3.45 -30.14
CA GLN A 195 10.30 -2.00 -30.30
C GLN A 195 11.30 -1.36 -29.33
N TYR A 196 11.91 -0.25 -29.77
CA TYR A 196 12.83 0.57 -29.00
C TYR A 196 12.26 1.99 -28.82
N SER A 197 12.47 2.62 -27.66
CA SER A 197 12.05 4.00 -27.39
C SER A 197 13.03 4.66 -26.42
N ASP A 198 13.60 5.79 -26.83
CA ASP A 198 14.61 6.54 -26.06
C ASP A 198 14.04 7.22 -24.80
N ASN A 199 12.73 7.49 -24.74
CA ASN A 199 12.13 8.39 -23.74
C ASN A 199 11.19 7.69 -22.73
N PHE A 200 11.27 6.35 -22.61
CA PHE A 200 10.21 5.61 -21.92
C PHE A 200 10.52 5.20 -20.47
N PHE A 201 11.77 5.32 -20.01
CA PHE A 201 12.14 4.69 -18.74
C PHE A 201 12.64 5.68 -17.70
N THR A 202 11.97 5.66 -16.54
CA THR A 202 12.55 6.03 -15.25
C THR A 202 13.38 4.85 -14.72
N PRO A 203 14.49 5.09 -13.99
CA PRO A 203 15.30 4.01 -13.42
C PRO A 203 14.47 3.03 -12.59
N SER A 204 14.72 1.72 -12.75
CA SER A 204 13.98 0.67 -12.03
C SER A 204 14.28 0.74 -10.53
N LYS A 205 13.31 1.24 -9.77
CA LYS A 205 13.38 1.34 -8.29
C LYS A 205 13.00 0.04 -7.57
N ARG A 206 12.38 -0.93 -8.27
CA ARG A 206 11.91 -2.22 -7.72
C ARG A 206 12.17 -3.38 -8.70
N PHE A 207 12.10 -4.62 -8.20
CA PHE A 207 12.14 -5.84 -9.03
C PHE A 207 11.01 -5.83 -10.06
N ASN A 208 11.33 -6.12 -11.32
CA ASN A 208 10.34 -6.23 -12.38
C ASN A 208 10.34 -7.65 -12.96
N ILE A 209 9.16 -8.25 -13.09
CA ILE A 209 9.00 -9.58 -13.68
C ILE A 209 8.16 -9.44 -14.95
N GLU A 210 8.75 -9.82 -16.07
CA GLU A 210 8.13 -9.71 -17.39
C GLU A 210 7.94 -11.09 -18.00
N TYR A 211 6.71 -11.37 -18.44
CA TYR A 211 6.36 -12.63 -19.09
C TYR A 211 6.22 -12.43 -20.59
N ILE A 212 6.80 -13.35 -21.35
CA ILE A 212 6.85 -13.33 -22.81
C ILE A 212 6.39 -14.70 -23.30
N GLN A 213 5.28 -14.70 -24.04
CA GLN A 213 4.83 -15.86 -24.80
C GLN A 213 5.69 -16.03 -26.05
N ARG A 214 6.25 -17.22 -26.26
CA ARG A 214 6.88 -17.62 -27.52
C ARG A 214 6.16 -18.82 -28.12
N GLU A 215 6.44 -19.10 -29.39
CA GLU A 215 5.89 -20.25 -30.12
C GLU A 215 6.33 -21.60 -29.51
N ASP A 216 7.52 -21.65 -28.90
CA ASP A 216 8.16 -22.82 -28.32
C ASP A 216 7.97 -22.96 -26.80
N GLY A 217 7.33 -21.97 -26.17
CA GLY A 217 7.10 -21.97 -24.73
C GLY A 217 6.99 -20.58 -24.13
N PHE A 218 7.33 -20.49 -22.85
CA PHE A 218 7.10 -19.32 -22.01
C PHE A 218 8.43 -18.85 -21.45
N LEU A 219 8.63 -17.54 -21.43
CA LEU A 219 9.83 -16.91 -20.89
C LEU A 219 9.43 -15.91 -19.81
N SER A 220 9.93 -16.08 -18.58
CA SER A 220 9.83 -15.06 -17.53
C SER A 220 11.19 -14.41 -17.30
N ILE A 221 11.29 -13.09 -17.46
CA ILE A 221 12.49 -12.30 -17.22
C ILE A 221 12.33 -11.57 -15.88
N TRP A 222 13.26 -11.82 -14.96
CA TRP A 222 13.31 -11.20 -13.65
C TRP A 222 14.40 -10.12 -13.68
N ASP A 223 14.01 -8.88 -13.99
CA ASP A 223 14.87 -7.71 -14.06
C ASP A 223 15.15 -7.17 -12.65
N SER A 224 16.39 -7.33 -12.21
CA SER A 224 16.83 -6.94 -10.87
C SER A 224 17.28 -5.48 -10.84
N PRO A 225 17.01 -4.73 -9.76
CA PRO A 225 17.47 -3.34 -9.64
C PRO A 225 19.01 -3.25 -9.68
N GLY A 226 19.53 -2.26 -10.42
CA GLY A 226 20.98 -2.09 -10.64
C GLY A 226 21.71 -1.22 -9.61
N GLN A 227 20.96 -0.46 -8.80
CA GLN A 227 21.50 0.44 -7.79
C GLN A 227 22.29 -0.34 -6.73
N SER A 228 23.39 0.24 -6.25
CA SER A 228 24.31 -0.41 -5.31
C SER A 228 23.61 -0.91 -4.04
N THR A 229 22.64 -0.15 -3.54
CA THR A 229 21.84 -0.46 -2.34
C THR A 229 21.00 -1.73 -2.47
N PHE A 230 20.70 -2.19 -3.68
CA PHE A 230 19.85 -3.36 -3.91
C PHE A 230 20.62 -4.59 -4.44
N ARG A 231 21.94 -4.49 -4.64
CA ARG A 231 22.75 -5.60 -5.19
C ARG A 231 22.90 -6.79 -4.26
N GLU A 232 22.75 -6.59 -2.96
CA GLU A 232 22.76 -7.67 -1.97
C GLU A 232 21.55 -8.62 -2.12
N ARG A 233 20.53 -8.21 -2.88
CA ARG A 233 19.29 -8.98 -3.09
C ARG A 233 19.26 -9.73 -4.43
N TRP A 234 20.35 -9.69 -5.21
CA TRP A 234 20.47 -10.42 -6.47
C TRP A 234 20.47 -11.94 -6.26
#